data_AF-A0A5C5NSM3-F1
#
_entry.id   AF-A0A5C5NSM3-F1
#
_cell.length_a   1.000
_cell.length_b   1.000
_cell.length_c   1.000
_cell.angle_alpha   90.00
_cell.angle_beta   90.00
_cell.angle_gamma   90.00
#
_symmetry.space_group_name_H-M   'P 1'
#
loop_
_entity.id
_entity.type
_entity.pdbx_description
1 polymer ?
#
loop_
_entity_poly.entity_id
_entity_poly.type
_entity_poly.pdbx_seq_one_letter_code
_entity_poly.pdbx_strand_id
1 'polypeptide(L)'
;MTTPYERTLSVIETGSFLAMLWRDRSLPDNVRDQAKQLLRHYPTPQAVRLAGRCEAIRQYEISKLPISPQTMHPALATWSLLEPFFYDSTERDTPKPVAPPAAATVPKLQSISGTVGAHQAVSLQMLGQAQSTGIGCLSAEYRCFKSARAPS
;
A
#
# COMPACT_ATOMS: atom_id res chain seq x y z
N MET A 1 -20.17 4.08 9.41
CA MET A 1 -19.30 4.34 8.25
C MET A 1 -18.42 3.12 8.05
N THR A 2 -18.08 2.77 6.80
CA THR A 2 -17.10 1.72 6.49
C THR A 2 -15.69 2.28 6.59
N THR A 3 -14.81 1.61 7.33
CA THR A 3 -13.39 1.99 7.49
C THR A 3 -12.60 1.77 6.19
N PRO A 4 -11.42 2.38 6.01
CA PRO A 4 -10.58 2.16 4.83
C PRO A 4 -10.17 0.69 4.71
N TYR A 5 -9.97 0.03 5.86
CA TYR A 5 -9.68 -1.40 5.93
C TYR A 5 -10.86 -2.23 5.39
N GLU A 6 -12.07 -1.98 5.86
CA GLU A 6 -13.28 -2.66 5.38
C GLU A 6 -13.52 -2.41 3.89
N ARG A 7 -13.30 -1.18 3.40
CA ARG A 7 -13.38 -0.85 1.97
C ARG A 7 -12.34 -1.61 1.15
N THR A 8 -11.08 -1.64 1.60
CA THR A 8 -10.00 -2.39 0.95
C THR A 8 -10.32 -3.87 0.85
N LEU A 9 -10.76 -4.48 1.96
CA LEU A 9 -11.15 -5.90 1.95
C LEU A 9 -12.32 -6.14 1.01
N SER A 10 -13.37 -5.32 1.08
CA SER A 10 -14.55 -5.46 0.22
C SER A 10 -14.18 -5.49 -1.27
N VAL A 11 -13.26 -4.61 -1.71
CA VAL A 11 -12.77 -4.61 -3.10
C VAL A 11 -11.97 -5.88 -3.40
N ILE A 12 -11.02 -6.25 -2.54
CA ILE A 12 -10.19 -7.45 -2.76
C ILE A 12 -11.03 -8.74 -2.83
N GLU A 13 -11.98 -8.88 -1.91
CA GLU A 13 -12.87 -10.03 -1.80
C GLU A 13 -13.83 -10.10 -2.98
N THR A 14 -14.35 -8.97 -3.44
CA THR A 14 -15.17 -8.93 -4.66
C THR A 14 -14.40 -9.44 -5.88
N GLY A 15 -13.13 -9.05 -6.04
CA GLY A 15 -12.29 -9.58 -7.11
C GLY A 15 -12.12 -11.11 -7.04
N SER A 16 -11.96 -11.63 -5.83
CA SER A 16 -11.87 -13.07 -5.58
C SER A 16 -13.20 -13.79 -5.88
N PHE A 17 -14.32 -13.19 -5.47
CA PHE A 17 -15.66 -13.69 -5.74
C PHE A 17 -15.96 -13.76 -7.25
N LEU A 18 -15.63 -12.70 -8.01
CA LEU A 18 -15.78 -12.73 -9.47
C LEU A 18 -14.94 -13.84 -10.12
N ALA A 19 -13.72 -14.07 -9.61
CA ALA A 19 -12.87 -15.17 -10.08
C ALA A 19 -13.47 -16.55 -9.76
N MET A 20 -14.14 -16.71 -8.61
CA MET A 20 -14.88 -17.93 -8.28
C MET A 20 -16.06 -18.12 -9.25
N LEU A 21 -16.88 -17.10 -9.46
CA LEU A 21 -18.03 -17.17 -10.38
C LEU A 21 -17.62 -17.53 -11.81
N TRP A 22 -16.54 -16.93 -12.33
CA TRP A 22 -16.06 -17.23 -13.67
C TRP A 22 -15.63 -18.71 -13.85
N ARG A 23 -15.07 -19.31 -12.80
CA ARG A 23 -14.52 -20.68 -12.82
C ARG A 23 -15.56 -21.76 -12.51
N ASP A 24 -16.67 -21.40 -11.86
CA ASP A 24 -17.71 -22.35 -11.48
C ASP A 24 -18.50 -22.83 -12.70
N ARG A 25 -18.33 -24.11 -13.05
CA ARG A 25 -18.99 -24.74 -14.21
C ARG A 25 -20.46 -25.07 -13.99
N SER A 26 -20.95 -24.99 -12.75
CA SER A 26 -22.37 -25.17 -12.44
C SER A 26 -23.21 -23.94 -12.82
N LEU A 27 -22.56 -22.77 -12.98
CA LEU A 27 -23.24 -21.53 -13.34
C LEU A 27 -23.50 -21.42 -14.85
N PRO A 28 -24.62 -20.80 -15.24
CA PRO A 28 -24.90 -20.46 -16.63
C PRO A 28 -23.76 -19.66 -17.31
N ASP A 29 -23.56 -19.89 -18.61
CA ASP A 29 -22.48 -19.25 -19.37
C ASP A 29 -22.54 -17.71 -19.35
N ASN A 30 -23.75 -17.13 -19.39
CA ASN A 30 -23.94 -15.68 -19.34
C ASN A 30 -23.38 -15.06 -18.03
N VAL A 31 -23.58 -15.73 -16.88
CA VAL A 31 -23.06 -15.26 -15.59
C VAL A 31 -21.54 -15.32 -15.57
N ARG A 32 -20.98 -16.43 -16.06
CA ARG A 32 -19.52 -16.62 -16.12
C ARG A 32 -18.84 -15.61 -17.05
N ASP A 33 -19.46 -15.32 -18.19
CA ASP A 33 -18.94 -14.35 -19.16
C ASP A 33 -19.00 -12.91 -18.63
N GLN A 34 -20.07 -12.55 -17.91
CA GLN A 34 -20.14 -11.28 -17.19
C GLN A 34 -19.07 -11.16 -16.12
N ALA A 35 -18.87 -12.19 -15.28
CA ALA A 35 -17.82 -12.21 -14.28
C ALA A 35 -16.42 -12.07 -14.92
N LYS A 36 -16.17 -12.78 -16.02
CA LYS A 36 -14.95 -12.65 -16.81
C LYS A 36 -14.76 -11.25 -17.38
N GLN A 37 -15.82 -10.61 -17.88
CA GLN A 37 -15.76 -9.25 -18.41
C GLN A 37 -15.42 -8.24 -17.31
N LEU A 38 -16.05 -8.35 -16.13
CA LEU A 38 -15.74 -7.50 -14.98
C LEU A 38 -14.29 -7.66 -14.53
N LEU A 39 -13.78 -8.90 -14.45
CA LEU A 39 -12.40 -9.19 -14.05
C LEU A 39 -11.34 -8.54 -14.94
N ARG A 40 -11.63 -8.26 -16.23
CA ARG A 40 -10.66 -7.62 -17.14
C ARG A 40 -10.23 -6.23 -16.66
N HIS A 41 -11.09 -5.54 -15.93
CA HIS A 41 -10.85 -4.18 -15.45
C HIS A 41 -10.89 -4.08 -13.92
N TYR A 42 -11.09 -5.21 -13.24
CA TYR A 42 -11.12 -5.24 -11.79
C TYR A 42 -9.70 -5.09 -11.22
N PRO A 43 -9.47 -4.24 -10.20
CA PRO A 43 -8.14 -4.04 -9.65
C PRO A 43 -7.62 -5.32 -8.97
N THR A 44 -6.32 -5.57 -9.12
CA THR A 44 -5.67 -6.66 -8.37
C THR A 44 -5.50 -6.28 -6.90
N PRO A 45 -5.41 -7.25 -5.97
CA PRO A 45 -5.18 -6.94 -4.56
C PRO A 45 -3.92 -6.09 -4.32
N GLN A 46 -2.87 -6.35 -5.10
CA GLN A 46 -1.63 -5.58 -5.06
C GLN A 46 -1.84 -4.13 -5.51
N ALA A 47 -2.65 -3.90 -6.55
CA ALA A 47 -2.97 -2.56 -7.03
C ALA A 47 -3.79 -1.75 -6.00
N VAL A 48 -4.77 -2.38 -5.35
CA VAL A 48 -5.57 -1.75 -4.28
C VAL A 48 -4.67 -1.34 -3.10
N ARG A 49 -3.80 -2.25 -2.63
CA ARG A 49 -2.87 -1.96 -1.54
C ARG A 49 -1.83 -0.90 -1.92
N LEU A 50 -1.34 -0.94 -3.16
CA LEU A 50 -0.42 0.08 -3.68
C LEU A 50 -1.08 1.46 -3.70
N ALA A 51 -2.35 1.55 -4.09
CA ALA A 51 -3.09 2.80 -4.05
C ALA A 51 -3.19 3.34 -2.61
N GLY A 52 -3.48 2.48 -1.62
CA GLY A 52 -3.46 2.85 -0.21
C GLY A 52 -2.10 3.36 0.26
N ARG A 53 -1.00 2.69 -0.14
CA ARG A 53 0.37 3.18 0.13
C ARG A 53 0.63 4.55 -0.44
N CYS A 54 0.31 4.75 -1.71
CA CYS A 54 0.55 6.02 -2.37
C CYS A 54 -0.21 7.17 -1.70
N GLU A 55 -1.43 6.90 -1.20
CA GLU A 55 -2.22 7.88 -0.47
C GLU A 55 -1.62 8.21 0.91
N ALA A 56 -1.21 7.18 1.67
CA ALA A 56 -0.56 7.37 2.96
C ALA A 56 0.75 8.17 2.84
N ILE A 57 1.58 7.86 1.83
CA ILE A 57 2.82 8.61 1.56
C ILE A 57 2.50 10.06 1.24
N ARG A 58 1.54 10.35 0.35
CA ARG A 58 1.17 11.73 0.01
C ARG A 58 0.72 12.51 1.24
N GLN A 59 -0.13 11.93 2.07
CA GLN A 59 -0.59 12.58 3.30
C GLN A 59 0.56 12.84 4.26
N TYR A 60 1.47 11.88 4.42
CA TYR A 60 2.66 12.03 5.23
C TYR A 60 3.54 13.18 4.72
N GLU A 61 3.86 13.20 3.43
CA GLU A 61 4.69 14.26 2.82
C GLU A 61 4.04 15.65 2.98
N ILE A 62 2.73 15.77 2.74
CA ILE A 62 2.02 17.05 2.92
C ILE A 62 2.07 17.49 4.40
N SER A 63 1.96 16.56 5.35
CA SER A 63 2.05 16.87 6.79
C SER A 63 3.44 17.38 7.23
N LYS A 64 4.49 17.11 6.45
CA LYS A 64 5.86 17.58 6.74
C LYS A 64 6.14 18.97 6.18
N LEU A 65 5.27 19.50 5.30
CA LEU A 65 5.49 20.82 4.74
C LEU A 65 5.35 21.89 5.83
N PRO A 66 6.30 22.83 5.95
CA PRO A 66 6.27 23.90 6.96
C PRO A 66 5.33 25.04 6.54
N ILE A 67 4.21 24.71 5.89
CA ILE A 67 3.26 25.67 5.32
C ILE A 67 1.95 25.50 6.10
N SER A 68 1.39 26.60 6.59
CA SER A 68 0.09 26.55 7.24
C SER A 68 -0.99 26.11 6.24
N PRO A 69 -2.01 25.32 6.66
CA PRO A 69 -3.08 24.87 5.78
C PRO A 69 -3.80 26.03 5.05
N GLN A 70 -3.85 27.22 5.66
CA GLN A 70 -4.46 28.43 5.09
C GLN A 70 -3.63 29.05 3.96
N THR A 71 -2.34 28.73 3.88
CA THR A 71 -1.41 29.23 2.84
C THR A 71 -1.19 28.18 1.73
N MET A 72 -1.59 26.94 1.98
CA MET A 72 -1.54 25.87 0.97
C MET A 72 -2.64 26.04 -0.07
N HIS A 73 -2.36 25.56 -1.29
CA HIS A 73 -3.40 25.42 -2.31
C HIS A 73 -4.57 24.57 -1.74
N PRO A 74 -5.84 24.99 -1.89
CA PRO A 74 -6.97 24.33 -1.24
C PRO A 74 -7.03 22.82 -1.50
N ALA A 75 -6.73 22.37 -2.72
CA ALA A 75 -6.71 20.94 -3.05
C ALA A 75 -5.71 20.12 -2.19
N LEU A 76 -4.56 20.71 -1.82
CA LEU A 76 -3.56 20.05 -0.97
C LEU A 76 -3.98 20.09 0.51
N ALA A 77 -4.51 21.24 0.96
CA ALA A 77 -5.01 21.40 2.32
C ALA A 77 -6.16 20.42 2.62
N THR A 78 -7.09 20.24 1.67
CA THR A 78 -8.19 19.29 1.80
C THR A 78 -7.70 17.85 1.80
N TRP A 79 -6.68 17.50 1.01
CA TRP A 79 -6.16 16.13 0.91
C TRP A 79 -5.69 15.58 2.26
N SER A 80 -5.03 16.39 3.08
CA SER A 80 -4.58 15.99 4.43
C SER A 80 -5.72 15.74 5.41
N LEU A 81 -6.92 16.25 5.14
CA LEU A 81 -8.09 16.13 6.00
C LEU A 81 -9.00 14.96 5.59
N LEU A 82 -8.82 14.41 4.40
CA LEU A 82 -9.63 13.31 3.89
C LEU A 82 -9.14 11.96 4.44
N GLU A 83 -10.10 11.11 4.78
CA GLU A 83 -9.83 9.72 5.12
C GLU A 83 -9.31 8.98 3.88
N PRO A 84 -8.24 8.17 3.99
CA PRO A 84 -7.74 7.38 2.87
C PRO A 84 -8.80 6.47 2.26
N PHE A 85 -8.80 6.35 0.94
CA PHE A 85 -9.75 5.48 0.26
C PHE A 85 -9.43 4.00 0.52
N PHE A 86 -8.14 3.65 0.52
CA PHE A 86 -7.65 2.29 0.78
C PHE A 86 -6.59 2.25 1.89
N TYR A 87 -6.57 1.14 2.61
CA TYR A 87 -5.61 0.84 3.67
C TYR A 87 -4.30 0.26 3.14
N ASP A 88 -3.16 0.75 3.63
CA ASP A 88 -1.85 0.13 3.44
C ASP A 88 -1.62 -1.00 4.44
N SER A 89 -1.14 -2.15 3.97
CA SER A 89 -1.09 -3.41 4.72
C SER A 89 0.17 -3.57 5.59
N THR A 90 0.96 -2.52 5.81
CA THR A 90 2.30 -2.63 6.45
C THR A 90 2.27 -2.92 7.96
N GLU A 91 1.13 -2.75 8.64
CA GLU A 91 1.02 -2.87 10.10
C GLU A 91 0.72 -4.30 10.63
N ARG A 92 1.07 -5.35 9.88
CA ARG A 92 0.95 -6.75 10.39
C ARG A 92 2.23 -7.56 10.45
N ASP A 93 3.37 -6.97 10.12
CA ASP A 93 4.70 -7.58 10.35
C ASP A 93 5.40 -7.05 11.61
N THR A 94 4.75 -6.21 12.42
CA THR A 94 5.12 -6.00 13.82
C THR A 94 4.44 -7.06 14.68
N PRO A 95 5.20 -8.00 15.30
CA PRO A 95 4.63 -8.86 16.32
C PRO A 95 4.07 -7.97 17.42
N LYS A 96 2.74 -8.01 17.59
CA LYS A 96 2.08 -7.45 18.76
C LYS A 96 2.82 -8.01 20.00
N PRO A 97 3.30 -7.19 20.95
CA PRO A 97 3.82 -7.72 22.20
C PRO A 97 2.68 -8.41 22.93
N VAL A 98 2.60 -9.73 22.81
CA VAL A 98 1.77 -10.55 23.69
C VAL A 98 2.42 -10.40 25.06
N ALA A 99 1.68 -9.79 25.99
CA ALA A 99 2.11 -9.69 27.37
C ALA A 99 2.48 -11.08 27.90
N PRO A 100 3.63 -11.25 28.56
CA PRO A 100 4.05 -12.56 29.06
C PRO A 100 3.09 -13.04 30.15
N PRO A 101 2.62 -14.29 30.12
CA PRO A 101 1.94 -14.87 31.27
C PRO A 101 2.90 -14.97 32.46
N ALA A 102 2.36 -14.70 33.64
CA ALA A 102 3.06 -14.60 34.91
C ALA A 102 3.97 -15.81 35.20
N ALA A 103 5.07 -15.49 35.89
CA ALA A 103 6.21 -16.33 36.20
C ALA A 103 5.86 -17.70 36.80
N ALA A 104 6.54 -18.74 36.29
CA ALA A 104 6.84 -19.96 37.02
C ALA A 104 8.35 -20.24 36.93
N THR A 105 8.91 -20.62 38.07
CA THR A 105 10.31 -20.56 38.46
C THR A 105 11.09 -21.85 38.06
N VAL A 106 12.12 -21.72 37.19
CA VAL A 106 13.50 -22.32 37.22
C VAL A 106 13.61 -23.88 37.12
N PRO A 107 14.60 -24.55 36.46
CA PRO A 107 16.03 -24.21 36.43
C PRO A 107 16.85 -24.36 35.12
N LYS A 108 18.05 -23.81 35.26
CA LYS A 108 19.22 -23.58 34.38
C LYS A 108 19.81 -24.83 33.70
N LEU A 109 20.15 -24.71 32.41
CA LEU A 109 21.25 -25.45 31.78
C LEU A 109 21.98 -24.55 30.75
N GLN A 110 23.30 -24.68 30.68
CA GLN A 110 24.24 -23.74 30.08
C GLN A 110 24.45 -23.91 28.56
N SER A 111 24.75 -22.77 27.92
CA SER A 111 25.76 -22.50 26.87
C SER A 111 25.90 -23.47 25.69
N ILE A 112 25.70 -22.95 24.47
CA ILE A 112 26.69 -23.09 23.38
C ILE A 112 26.73 -21.81 22.54
N SER A 113 27.95 -21.30 22.34
CA SER A 113 28.30 -20.19 21.46
C SER A 113 28.20 -20.61 19.99
N GLY A 114 27.62 -19.76 19.14
CA GLY A 114 27.49 -20.00 17.71
C GLY A 114 27.36 -18.68 16.95
N THR A 115 28.50 -18.09 16.60
CA THR A 115 28.61 -16.96 15.67
C THR A 115 28.28 -17.40 14.26
N VAL A 116 27.15 -16.95 13.70
CA VAL A 116 26.88 -17.01 12.26
C VAL A 116 26.14 -15.75 11.81
N GLY A 117 26.71 -15.06 10.82
CA GLY A 117 25.96 -14.42 9.75
C GLY A 117 25.43 -13.02 10.01
N ALA A 118 26.22 -12.02 9.63
CA ALA A 118 25.76 -10.66 9.40
C ALA A 118 24.60 -10.64 8.40
N HIS A 119 23.39 -10.30 8.87
CA HIS A 119 22.31 -9.88 7.98
C HIS A 119 22.51 -8.40 7.64
N GLN A 120 22.92 -8.16 6.39
CA GLN A 120 23.00 -6.84 5.78
C GLN A 120 21.67 -6.09 5.95
N ALA A 121 21.71 -4.99 6.68
CA ALA A 121 20.71 -3.95 6.56
C ALA A 121 20.83 -3.36 5.14
N VAL A 122 19.82 -3.57 4.29
CA VAL A 122 19.74 -2.89 3.00
C VAL A 122 19.45 -1.43 3.28
N SER A 123 20.53 -0.65 3.34
CA SER A 123 20.50 0.81 3.42
C SER A 123 20.05 1.34 2.06
N LEU A 124 18.80 1.80 1.95
CA LEU A 124 18.37 2.61 0.81
C LEU A 124 18.96 4.02 0.96
N GLN A 125 20.23 4.17 0.64
CA GLN A 125 20.86 5.48 0.44
C GLN A 125 20.39 6.04 -0.91
N MET A 126 19.21 6.67 -0.91
CA MET A 126 18.75 7.50 -2.02
C MET A 126 19.11 8.96 -1.76
N LEU A 127 20.41 9.29 -1.78
CA LEU A 127 20.87 10.68 -1.81
C LEU A 127 21.98 10.82 -2.85
N GLY A 128 21.58 11.07 -4.10
CA GLY A 128 22.42 11.80 -5.03
C GLY A 128 22.44 13.26 -4.60
N GLN A 129 23.63 13.80 -4.31
CA GLN A 129 23.80 15.22 -4.03
C GLN A 129 23.41 16.03 -5.28
N ALA A 130 22.31 16.77 -5.22
CA ALA A 130 22.00 17.80 -6.19
C ALA A 130 22.56 19.13 -5.68
N GLN A 131 23.62 19.61 -6.32
CA GLN A 131 24.08 20.99 -6.16
C GLN A 131 22.95 21.92 -6.63
N SER A 132 22.55 22.83 -5.74
CA SER A 132 21.56 23.86 -6.04
C SER A 132 22.22 24.94 -6.88
N THR A 133 21.89 24.98 -8.17
CA THR A 133 22.08 26.17 -9.00
C THR A 133 20.84 26.39 -9.85
N GLY A 134 20.14 27.49 -9.58
CA GLY A 134 19.37 28.25 -10.55
C GLY A 134 18.07 27.64 -11.08
N ILE A 135 16.96 28.26 -10.66
CA ILE A 135 15.74 28.50 -11.46
C ILE A 135 15.11 27.26 -12.11
N GLY A 136 14.11 26.72 -11.40
CA GLY A 136 12.94 26.06 -11.96
C GLY A 136 13.18 24.73 -12.67
N CYS A 137 12.94 23.62 -11.99
CA CYS A 137 12.53 22.37 -12.63
C CYS A 137 11.65 21.54 -11.68
N LEU A 138 10.46 21.19 -12.17
CA LEU A 138 9.64 20.09 -11.65
C LEU A 138 10.48 18.81 -11.76
N SER A 139 10.82 18.20 -10.62
CA SER A 139 11.64 16.99 -10.60
C SER A 139 10.92 15.85 -11.32
N ALA A 140 11.60 15.36 -12.35
CA ALA A 140 11.11 14.43 -13.34
C ALA A 140 11.33 12.99 -12.88
N GLU A 141 10.39 12.40 -12.15
CA GLU A 141 10.18 10.94 -12.13
C GLU A 141 8.70 10.57 -11.86
N TYR A 142 7.78 11.05 -12.69
CA TYR A 142 6.47 10.40 -12.83
C TYR A 142 6.37 9.85 -14.24
N ARG A 143 6.50 8.53 -14.39
CA ARG A 143 6.17 7.84 -15.64
C ARG A 143 4.69 8.09 -15.93
N CYS A 144 4.44 9.00 -16.86
CA CYS A 144 3.12 9.26 -17.41
C CYS A 144 2.61 7.98 -18.08
N PHE A 145 1.45 7.48 -17.65
CA PHE A 145 0.72 6.42 -18.34
C PHE A 145 0.25 6.98 -19.69
N LYS A 146 0.99 6.73 -20.77
CA LYS A 146 0.50 6.98 -22.13
C LYS A 146 -0.56 5.93 -22.46
N SER A 147 -1.82 6.36 -22.54
CA SER A 147 -2.90 5.57 -23.12
C SER A 147 -2.65 5.42 -24.63
N ALA A 148 -2.47 4.20 -25.10
CA ALA A 148 -2.39 3.90 -26.53
C ALA A 148 -3.83 3.83 -27.08
N ARG A 149 -4.26 4.87 -27.79
CA ARG A 149 -5.41 4.80 -28.70
C ARG A 149 -4.87 4.43 -30.07
N ALA A 150 -5.20 3.23 -30.55
CA ALA A 150 -4.90 2.82 -31.91
C ALA A 150 -5.82 3.56 -32.90
N PRO A 151 -5.33 4.06 -34.03
CA PRO A 151 -6.18 4.52 -35.11
C PRO A 151 -6.67 3.35 -35.97
N SER A 152 -7.92 3.46 -36.41
CA SER A 152 -8.63 2.65 -37.40
C SER A 152 -8.03 2.77 -38.80
#